data_AF-S7QMR8-F1
#
_entry.id   AF-S7QMR8-F1
#
_cell.length_a   1.000
_cell.length_b   1.000
_cell.length_c   1.000
_cell.angle_alpha   90.00
_cell.angle_beta   90.00
_cell.angle_gamma   90.00
#
_symmetry.space_group_name_H-M   'P 1'
#
loop_
_entity.id
_entity.type
_entity.pdbx_description
1 polymer ?
#
loop_
_entity_poly.entity_id
_entity_poly.type
_entity_poly.pdbx_seq_one_letter_code
_entity_poly.pdbx_strand_id
1 'polypeptide(L)'
;MGGLTLKHFILKHRVLNLYRQAIRSVRSIPDPQARKETVAWIRAEFERNKHLTDVPTIEDRLASGRRDLRRILPTMHLSNSRS
;
A
#
# COMPACT_ATOMS: atom_id res chain seq x y z
N MET A 1 -11.15 -19.53 -15.58
CA MET A 1 -10.87 -18.08 -15.63
C MET A 1 -11.92 -17.37 -14.78
N GLY A 2 -11.56 -16.97 -13.56
CA GLY A 2 -12.50 -16.30 -12.64
C GLY A 2 -12.63 -14.82 -12.98
N GLY A 3 -13.86 -14.36 -13.23
CA GLY A 3 -14.14 -12.95 -13.49
C GLY A 3 -13.90 -12.06 -12.27
N LEU A 4 -13.86 -10.74 -12.49
CA LEU A 4 -13.75 -9.75 -11.42
C LEU A 4 -14.96 -9.87 -10.47
N THR A 5 -14.69 -10.20 -9.22
CA THR A 5 -15.71 -10.29 -8.15
C THR A 5 -15.75 -9.01 -7.32
N LEU A 6 -16.84 -8.80 -6.56
CA LEU A 6 -16.96 -7.71 -5.58
C LEU A 6 -15.73 -7.60 -4.66
N LYS A 7 -15.16 -8.75 -4.26
CA LYS A 7 -13.96 -8.79 -3.41
C LYS A 7 -12.75 -8.13 -4.09
N HIS A 8 -12.57 -8.28 -5.40
CA HIS A 8 -11.52 -7.59 -6.16
C HIS A 8 -11.68 -6.07 -6.10
N PHE A 9 -12.91 -5.56 -6.23
CA PHE A 9 -13.18 -4.12 -6.14
C PHE A 9 -12.87 -3.56 -4.73
N ILE A 10 -13.29 -4.27 -3.69
CA ILE A 10 -12.99 -3.91 -2.30
C ILE A 10 -11.48 -3.91 -2.06
N LEU A 11 -10.78 -4.94 -2.52
CA LEU A 11 -9.32 -5.03 -2.37
C LEU A 11 -8.60 -3.92 -3.14
N LYS A 12 -9.02 -3.60 -4.37
CA LYS A 12 -8.48 -2.46 -5.14
C LYS A 12 -8.63 -1.15 -4.36
N HIS A 13 -9.79 -0.92 -3.74
CA HIS A 13 -10.00 0.27 -2.91
C HIS A 13 -9.07 0.29 -1.68
N ARG A 14 -8.91 -0.85 -1.00
CA ARG A 14 -7.98 -0.98 0.14
C ARG A 14 -6.52 -0.74 -0.25
N VAL A 15 -6.08 -1.24 -1.40
CA VAL A 15 -4.74 -0.99 -1.97
C VAL A 15 -4.54 0.50 -2.23
N LEU A 16 -5.48 1.15 -2.93
CA LEU A 16 -5.40 2.58 -3.22
C LEU A 16 -5.38 3.44 -1.96
N ASN A 17 -6.16 3.07 -0.94
CA ASN A 17 -6.15 3.79 0.34
C ASN A 17 -4.81 3.63 1.07
N LEU A 18 -4.24 2.42 1.07
CA LEU A 18 -2.91 2.20 1.64
C LEU A 18 -1.85 3.05 0.93
N TYR A 19 -1.86 3.07 -0.40
CA TYR A 19 -0.93 3.88 -1.20
C TYR A 19 -1.04 5.37 -0.85
N ARG A 20 -2.27 5.92 -0.82
CA ARG A 20 -2.48 7.33 -0.48
C ARG A 20 -2.03 7.67 0.94
N GLN A 21 -2.26 6.77 1.90
CA GLN A 21 -1.79 6.96 3.28
C GLN A 21 -0.26 6.97 3.33
N ALA A 22 0.40 6.02 2.67
CA ALA A 22 1.87 5.98 2.60
C ALA A 22 2.45 7.27 2.02
N ILE A 23 1.93 7.72 0.86
CA ILE A 23 2.40 8.96 0.21
C ILE A 23 2.18 10.20 1.10
N ARG A 24 1.10 10.26 1.87
CA ARG A 24 0.89 11.36 2.83
C ARG A 24 1.90 11.30 3.98
N SER A 25 2.16 10.12 4.53
CA SER A 25 3.10 9.93 5.62
C SER A 25 4.53 10.28 5.24
N VAL A 26 4.93 10.11 3.98
CA VAL A 26 6.25 10.52 3.47
C VAL A 26 6.52 12.03 3.61
N ARG A 27 5.47 12.86 3.75
CA ARG A 27 5.64 14.32 3.97
C ARG A 27 6.30 14.66 5.31
N SER A 28 6.29 13.76 6.30
CA SER A 28 6.98 13.97 7.57
C SER A 28 8.50 13.82 7.48
N ILE A 29 9.03 13.29 6.37
CA ILE A 29 10.47 13.12 6.16
C ILE A 29 11.09 14.51 5.89
N PRO A 30 12.00 15.01 6.76
CA PRO A 30 12.57 16.34 6.62
C PRO A 30 13.51 16.42 5.43
N ASP A 31 14.35 15.40 5.24
CA ASP A 31 15.32 15.36 4.15
C ASP A 31 14.63 15.19 2.77
N PRO A 32 14.79 16.15 1.84
CA PRO A 32 14.11 16.11 0.54
C PRO A 32 14.52 14.92 -0.34
N GLN A 33 15.78 14.49 -0.24
CA GLN A 33 16.30 13.40 -1.06
C GLN A 33 15.74 12.05 -0.57
N ALA A 34 15.82 11.77 0.73
CA ALA A 34 15.21 10.61 1.36
C ALA A 34 13.69 10.58 1.13
N ARG A 35 13.02 11.74 1.14
CA ARG A 35 11.60 11.85 0.79
C ARG A 35 11.34 11.38 -0.63
N LYS A 36 12.12 11.86 -1.61
CA LYS A 36 12.00 11.47 -3.03
C LYS A 36 12.26 9.97 -3.23
N GLU A 37 13.31 9.45 -2.61
CA GLU A 37 13.68 8.03 -2.66
C GLU A 37 12.57 7.16 -2.05
N THR A 38 12.01 7.57 -0.92
CA THR A 38 10.92 6.84 -0.27
C THR A 38 9.66 6.82 -1.14
N VAL A 39 9.29 7.94 -1.78
CA VAL A 39 8.18 7.96 -2.75
C VAL A 39 8.44 7.01 -3.91
N ALA A 40 9.65 7.00 -4.47
CA ALA A 40 10.02 6.13 -5.58
C ALA A 40 9.94 4.65 -5.18
N TRP A 41 10.45 4.30 -4.00
CA TRP A 41 10.38 2.95 -3.44
C TRP A 41 8.93 2.50 -3.24
N ILE A 42 8.07 3.32 -2.63
CA ILE A 42 6.64 3.01 -2.46
C ILE A 42 5.99 2.77 -3.82
N ARG A 43 6.20 3.66 -4.80
CA ARG A 43 5.63 3.46 -6.15
C ARG A 43 6.06 2.13 -6.76
N ALA A 44 7.34 1.78 -6.67
CA ALA A 44 7.85 0.53 -7.19
C ALA A 44 7.22 -0.71 -6.51
N GLU A 45 6.99 -0.68 -5.20
CA GLU A 45 6.27 -1.75 -4.48
C GLU A 45 4.85 -1.95 -5.00
N PHE A 46 4.09 -0.88 -5.21
CA PHE A 46 2.72 -1.00 -5.70
C PHE A 46 2.67 -1.42 -7.17
N GLU A 47 3.57 -0.92 -8.01
CA GLU A 47 3.65 -1.30 -9.42
C GLU A 47 4.02 -2.77 -9.62
N ARG A 48 4.94 -3.33 -8.82
CA ARG A 48 5.29 -4.76 -8.87
C ARG A 48 4.09 -5.69 -8.64
N ASN A 49 3.12 -5.23 -7.84
CA ASN A 49 1.96 -6.02 -7.45
C ASN A 49 0.72 -5.74 -8.31
N LYS A 50 0.78 -4.86 -9.31
CA LYS A 50 -0.40 -4.42 -10.08
C LYS A 50 -1.07 -5.51 -10.92
N HIS A 51 -0.32 -6.56 -11.26
CA HIS A 51 -0.77 -7.66 -12.10
C HIS A 51 -1.36 -8.82 -11.29
N LEU A 52 -1.39 -8.71 -9.96
CA LEU A 52 -1.97 -9.74 -9.12
C LEU A 52 -3.49 -9.78 -9.30
N THR A 53 -3.99 -10.96 -9.62
CA THR A 53 -5.42 -11.24 -9.80
C THR A 53 -5.95 -12.19 -8.74
N ASP A 54 -5.08 -12.96 -8.08
CA ASP A 54 -5.48 -13.87 -7.02
C ASP A 54 -5.81 -13.13 -5.72
N VAL A 55 -7.03 -13.33 -5.23
CA VAL A 55 -7.57 -12.63 -4.05
C VAL A 55 -6.74 -12.91 -2.78
N PRO A 56 -6.46 -14.16 -2.38
CA PRO A 56 -5.57 -14.47 -1.26
C PRO A 56 -4.21 -13.78 -1.38
N THR A 57 -3.61 -13.82 -2.57
CA THR A 57 -2.31 -13.19 -2.81
C THR A 57 -2.37 -11.66 -2.63
N ILE A 58 -3.44 -11.01 -3.09
CA ILE A 58 -3.64 -9.56 -2.89
C ILE A 58 -3.80 -9.26 -1.39
N GLU A 59 -4.53 -10.08 -0.64
CA GLU A 59 -4.71 -9.91 0.81
C GLU A 59 -3.38 -10.03 1.57
N ASP A 60 -2.58 -11.04 1.26
CA ASP A 60 -1.27 -11.27 1.86
C ASP A 60 -0.29 -10.15 1.53
N ARG A 61 -0.27 -9.69 0.28
CA ARG A 61 0.57 -8.55 -0.15
C ARG A 61 0.14 -7.26 0.51
N LEU A 62 -1.17 -7.03 0.66
CA LEU A 62 -1.69 -5.86 1.37
C LEU A 62 -1.31 -5.89 2.87
N ALA A 63 -1.37 -7.06 3.51
CA ALA A 63 -0.96 -7.23 4.90
C ALA A 63 0.55 -7.01 5.08
N SER A 64 1.36 -7.57 4.18
CA SER A 64 2.83 -7.42 4.18
C SER A 64 3.24 -5.98 3.93
N GLY A 65 2.71 -5.34 2.88
CA GLY A 65 2.99 -3.93 2.59
C GLY A 65 2.62 -2.99 3.74
N ARG A 66 1.53 -3.27 4.48
CA ARG A 66 1.20 -2.51 5.70
C ARG A 66 2.24 -2.65 6.82
N ARG A 67 2.88 -3.82 6.95
CA ARG A 67 3.94 -4.03 7.94
C ARG A 67 5.21 -3.30 7.51
N ASP A 68 5.59 -3.44 6.25
CA ASP A 68 6.78 -2.78 5.70
C ASP A 68 6.68 -1.26 5.79
N LEU A 69 5.53 -0.70 5.40
CA LEU A 69 5.27 0.73 5.49
C LEU A 69 5.31 1.25 6.92
N ARG A 70 4.80 0.50 7.91
CA ARG A 70 4.89 0.90 9.33
C ARG A 70 6.32 0.91 9.85
N ARG A 71 7.16 0.00 9.36
CA ARG A 71 8.58 -0.06 9.73
C ARG A 71 9.36 1.13 9.17
N ILE A 72 9.03 1.55 7.95
CA ILE A 72 9.75 2.62 7.23
C ILE A 72 9.18 4.01 7.55
N LEU A 73 7.88 4.10 7.83
CA LEU A 73 7.16 5.35 8.10
C LEU A 73 6.52 5.27 9.50
N PRO A 74 7.27 5.60 10.57
CA PRO A 74 6.76 5.49 11.94
C PRO A 74 5.53 6.37 12.20
N THR A 75 5.41 7.50 11.50
CA THR A 75 4.29 8.44 11.59
C THR A 75 3.05 7.98 10.79
N MET A 76 3.09 6.78 10.20
CA MET A 76 1.98 6.23 9.44
C MET A 76 0.95 5.59 10.37
N HIS A 77 -0.03 6.39 10.78
CA HIS A 77 -1.20 5.91 11.52
C HIS A 77 -2.18 5.21 10.56
N LEU A 78 -2.01 3.90 10.39
CA LEU A 78 -2.98 3.07 9.70
C LEU A 78 -4.22 2.91 10.58
N SER A 79 -5.31 3.59 10.23
CA SER A 79 -6.62 3.30 10.83
C SER A 79 -7.02 1.88 10.42
N ASN A 80 -7.14 1.00 11.41
CA ASN A 80 -7.55 -0.38 11.23
C ASN A 80 -9.06 -0.40 11.01
N SER A 81 -9.52 -0.07 9.79
CA SER A 81 -10.91 -0.23 9.38
C SER A 81 -11.25 -1.72 9.28
N ARG A 82 -11.43 -2.37 10.44
CA ARG A 82 -12.26 -3.56 10.59
C ARG A 82 -13.70 -3.06 10.71
N SER A 83 -14.40 -3.05 9.59
CA SER A 83 -15.86 -2.96 9.53
C SER A 83 -16.32 -4.05 8.58
#